data_AF-A0A540LR88-F1
#
_entry.id   AF-A0A540LR88-F1
#
_cell.length_a   1.000
_cell.length_b   1.000
_cell.length_c   1.000
_cell.angle_alpha   90.00
_cell.angle_beta   90.00
_cell.angle_gamma   90.00
#
_symmetry.space_group_name_H-M   'P 1'
#
loop_
_entity.id
_entity.type
_entity.pdbx_description
1 polymer ?
#
loop_
_entity_poly.entity_id
_entity_poly.type
_entity_poly.pdbx_seq_one_letter_code
_entity_poly.pdbx_strand_id
1 'polypeptide(L)'
;MAVFRGIFLGLVVVTLVVSATLSAAHLDGFNFGSGGSQTHDLFPQFYQSSCPQVNDIVISVLQRAIEKNPRVAAFLIRLHFHDCFAQSGGPDWVLPLGRRDSKTASFESSNRDIPAPLPDLSALITTFERQGLDETDLVALSGTQ
;
A
#
# COMPACT_ATOMS: atom_id res chain seq x y z
N MET A 1 -72.61 -6.12 -0.97
CA MET A 1 -71.52 -5.45 -1.75
C MET A 1 -70.77 -4.35 -0.97
N ALA A 2 -71.25 -3.88 0.20
CA ALA A 2 -70.57 -2.82 0.98
C ALA A 2 -69.33 -3.31 1.78
N VAL A 3 -69.33 -4.57 2.23
CA VAL A 3 -68.25 -5.14 3.07
C VAL A 3 -66.92 -5.25 2.33
N PHE A 4 -66.96 -5.58 1.03
CA PHE A 4 -65.75 -5.69 0.19
C PHE A 4 -65.10 -4.33 -0.11
N ARG A 5 -65.89 -3.26 -0.22
CA ARG A 5 -65.35 -1.89 -0.41
C ARG A 5 -64.64 -1.38 0.85
N GLY A 6 -65.16 -1.70 2.04
CA GLY A 6 -64.52 -1.32 3.32
C GLY A 6 -63.19 -2.02 3.55
N ILE A 7 -63.10 -3.32 3.22
CA ILE A 7 -61.85 -4.08 3.33
C ILE A 7 -60.81 -3.56 2.35
N PHE A 8 -61.20 -3.26 1.11
CA PHE A 8 -60.28 -2.74 0.09
C PHE A 8 -59.74 -1.34 0.44
N LEU A 9 -60.60 -0.45 0.94
CA LEU A 9 -60.21 0.87 1.45
C LEU A 9 -59.27 0.75 2.67
N GLY A 10 -59.55 -0.18 3.59
CA GLY A 10 -58.67 -0.44 4.73
C GLY A 10 -57.29 -0.95 4.31
N LEU A 11 -57.23 -1.88 3.34
CA LEU A 11 -55.99 -2.46 2.86
C LEU A 11 -55.14 -1.44 2.09
N VAL A 12 -55.76 -0.58 1.29
CA VAL A 12 -55.08 0.55 0.61
C VAL A 12 -54.49 1.53 1.62
N VAL A 13 -55.22 1.89 2.68
CA VAL A 13 -54.71 2.80 3.73
C VAL A 13 -53.52 2.18 4.48
N VAL A 14 -53.58 0.88 4.82
CA VAL A 14 -52.46 0.19 5.47
C VAL A 14 -51.23 0.16 4.56
N THR A 15 -51.38 -0.10 3.26
CA THR A 15 -50.26 -0.08 2.32
C THR A 15 -49.65 1.31 2.15
N LEU A 16 -50.47 2.37 2.11
CA LEU A 16 -49.98 3.75 2.00
C LEU A 16 -49.23 4.19 3.27
N VAL A 17 -49.71 3.82 4.45
CA VAL A 17 -49.05 4.14 5.73
C VAL A 17 -47.74 3.38 5.88
N VAL A 18 -47.68 2.10 5.50
CA VAL A 18 -46.43 1.30 5.51
C VAL A 18 -45.41 1.83 4.50
N SER A 19 -45.85 2.32 3.34
CA SER A 19 -44.96 2.93 2.34
C SER A 19 -44.36 4.24 2.84
N ALA A 20 -45.18 5.08 3.49
CA ALA A 20 -44.75 6.38 4.00
C ALA A 20 -43.78 6.27 5.20
N THR A 21 -43.93 5.25 6.04
CA THR A 21 -43.00 5.00 7.17
C THR A 21 -41.71 4.33 6.72
N LEU A 22 -41.71 3.55 5.64
CA LEU A 22 -40.48 2.96 5.07
C LEU A 22 -39.58 4.03 4.42
N SER A 23 -40.15 5.08 3.82
CA SER A 23 -39.37 6.22 3.28
C SER A 23 -38.76 7.13 4.35
N ALA A 24 -39.25 7.10 5.60
CA ALA A 24 -38.69 7.89 6.70
C ALA A 24 -37.49 7.21 7.40
N ALA A 25 -37.16 5.97 7.02
CA ALA A 25 -35.99 5.23 7.50
C ALA A 25 -34.80 5.27 6.53
N HIS A 26 -34.78 6.18 5.54
CA HIS A 26 -33.68 6.29 4.57
C HIS A 26 -32.61 7.30 5.01
N LEU A 27 -31.81 6.90 5.99
CA LEU A 27 -30.37 7.17 6.03
C LEU A 27 -29.78 5.76 6.10
N ASP A 28 -29.59 5.07 4.99
CA ASP A 28 -28.35 5.12 4.22
C ASP A 28 -28.57 4.51 2.82
N GLY A 29 -27.82 5.01 1.84
CA GLY A 29 -27.96 4.65 0.43
C GLY A 29 -27.88 3.16 0.13
N PHE A 30 -28.86 2.67 -0.64
CA PHE A 30 -28.72 1.45 -1.43
C PHE A 30 -29.13 1.74 -2.87
N ASN A 31 -28.14 1.99 -3.74
CA ASN A 31 -28.27 1.89 -5.19
C ASN A 31 -27.53 0.64 -5.65
N PHE A 32 -28.27 -0.34 -6.18
CA PHE A 32 -27.71 -1.54 -6.79
C PHE A 32 -27.27 -1.17 -8.22
N GLY A 33 -25.99 -0.87 -8.39
CA GLY A 33 -25.40 -0.44 -9.65
C GLY A 33 -24.09 -1.15 -9.95
N SER A 34 -24.17 -2.12 -10.87
CA SER A 34 -23.16 -2.51 -11.88
C SER A 34 -21.67 -2.51 -11.52
N GLY A 35 -21.09 -3.72 -11.51
CA GLY A 35 -19.76 -4.03 -12.06
C GLY A 35 -18.63 -3.05 -11.76
N GLY A 36 -18.04 -3.16 -10.56
CA GLY A 36 -16.77 -2.53 -10.24
C GLY A 36 -15.63 -3.54 -10.31
N SER A 37 -14.64 -3.26 -11.16
CA SER A 37 -13.31 -3.88 -11.17
C SER A 37 -12.81 -4.16 -9.75
N GLN A 38 -12.42 -5.40 -9.45
CA GLN A 38 -11.68 -5.74 -8.22
C GLN A 38 -10.29 -5.09 -8.33
N THR A 39 -10.21 -3.78 -8.09
CA THR A 39 -8.93 -3.19 -7.71
C THR A 39 -8.67 -3.69 -6.30
N HIS A 40 -7.53 -4.35 -6.09
CA HIS A 40 -7.04 -4.71 -4.76
C HIS A 40 -6.58 -3.42 -4.04
N ASP A 41 -7.45 -2.42 -3.98
CA ASP A 41 -7.13 -1.12 -3.40
C ASP A 41 -7.36 -1.14 -1.90
N LEU A 42 -6.35 -0.70 -1.16
CA LEU A 42 -6.46 -0.48 0.27
C LEU A 42 -7.22 0.83 0.50
N PHE A 43 -8.27 0.79 1.33
CA PHE A 43 -9.05 1.98 1.68
C PHE A 43 -9.16 2.17 3.20
N PRO A 44 -9.08 3.41 3.72
CA PRO A 44 -9.04 3.68 5.17
C PRO A 44 -10.27 3.18 5.94
N GLN A 45 -11.43 3.12 5.30
CA GLN A 45 -12.70 2.74 5.93
C GLN A 45 -13.00 1.23 5.88
N PHE A 46 -12.02 0.40 5.53
CA PHE A 46 -12.19 -1.05 5.37
C PHE A 46 -12.85 -1.73 6.59
N TYR A 47 -12.47 -1.32 7.80
CA TYR A 47 -12.98 -1.91 9.03
C TYR A 47 -14.19 -1.18 9.62
N GLN A 48 -14.73 -0.15 8.97
CA GLN A 48 -15.77 0.70 9.55
C GLN A 48 -17.06 -0.07 9.92
N SER A 49 -17.45 -1.07 9.11
CA SER A 49 -18.63 -1.91 9.36
C SER A 49 -18.34 -3.20 10.13
N SER A 50 -17.13 -3.74 10.01
CA SER A 50 -16.75 -5.04 10.61
C SER A 50 -16.15 -4.89 12.01
N CYS A 51 -15.31 -3.88 12.22
CA CYS A 51 -14.66 -3.60 13.49
C CYS A 51 -14.34 -2.09 13.61
N PRO A 52 -15.33 -1.26 13.99
CA PRO A 52 -15.15 0.20 14.04
C PRO A 52 -14.09 0.65 15.06
N GLN A 53 -13.82 -0.19 16.07
CA GLN A 53 -12.87 0.06 17.15
C GLN A 53 -11.45 -0.47 16.87
N VAL A 54 -11.17 -0.96 15.66
CA VAL A 54 -9.88 -1.61 15.35
C VAL A 54 -8.69 -0.70 15.65
N ASN A 55 -8.80 0.58 15.29
CA ASN A 55 -7.73 1.56 15.49
C ASN A 55 -7.47 1.79 16.98
N ASP A 56 -8.54 1.90 17.78
CA ASP A 56 -8.44 2.13 19.23
C ASP A 56 -7.83 0.92 19.94
N ILE A 57 -8.23 -0.30 19.54
CA ILE A 57 -7.64 -1.53 20.08
C ILE A 57 -6.15 -1.58 19.78
N VAL A 58 -5.74 -1.38 18.53
CA VAL A 58 -4.33 -1.45 18.12
C VAL A 58 -3.50 -0.40 18.85
N ILE A 59 -3.98 0.85 18.92
CA ILE A 59 -3.27 1.94 19.60
C ILE A 59 -3.16 1.65 21.10
N SER A 60 -4.22 1.15 21.74
CA SER A 60 -4.19 0.84 23.18
C SER A 60 -3.16 -0.24 23.54
N VAL A 61 -3.05 -1.29 22.71
CA VAL A 61 -2.06 -2.36 22.88
C VAL A 61 -0.66 -1.83 22.62
N LEU A 62 -0.49 -1.01 21.58
CA LEU A 62 0.79 -0.39 21.25
C LEU A 62 1.29 0.49 22.38
N GLN A 63 0.43 1.33 22.95
CA GLN A 63 0.80 2.22 24.04
C GLN A 63 1.25 1.44 25.28
N ARG A 64 0.50 0.40 25.67
CA ARG A 64 0.91 -0.51 26.76
C ARG A 64 2.25 -1.19 26.50
N ALA A 65 2.51 -1.57 25.24
CA ALA A 65 3.76 -2.23 24.86
C ALA A 65 4.97 -1.26 24.89
N ILE A 66 4.79 -0.02 24.43
CA ILE A 66 5.81 1.03 24.44
C ILE A 66 6.16 1.46 25.87
N GLU A 67 5.16 1.61 26.74
CA GLU A 67 5.36 1.92 28.16
C GLU A 67 6.22 0.85 28.85
N LYS A 68 6.02 -0.43 28.49
CA LYS A 68 6.84 -1.53 29.01
C LYS A 68 8.25 -1.55 28.41
N ASN A 69 8.38 -1.29 27.11
CA ASN A 69 9.68 -1.22 26.43
C ASN A 69 9.61 -0.31 25.20
N PRO A 70 10.29 0.85 25.20
CA PRO A 70 10.24 1.80 24.09
C PRO A 70 10.86 1.26 22.79
N ARG A 71 11.69 0.20 22.85
CA ARG A 71 12.29 -0.42 21.65
C ARG A 71 11.27 -1.15 20.77
N VAL A 72 10.08 -1.46 21.30
CA VAL A 72 9.02 -2.16 20.56
C VAL A 72 8.53 -1.35 19.36
N ALA A 73 8.46 -0.01 19.48
CA ALA A 73 8.07 0.85 18.36
C ALA A 73 9.02 0.69 17.15
N ALA A 74 10.33 0.72 17.40
CA ALA A 74 11.34 0.52 16.36
C ALA A 74 11.28 -0.90 15.76
N PHE A 75 11.01 -1.91 16.58
CA PHE A 75 10.89 -3.30 16.12
C PHE A 75 9.68 -3.49 15.19
N LEU A 76 8.51 -2.96 15.55
CA LEU A 76 7.28 -3.07 14.74
C LEU A 76 7.42 -2.37 13.38
N ILE A 77 8.04 -1.18 13.37
CA ILE A 77 8.33 -0.47 12.13
C ILE A 77 9.27 -1.29 11.24
N ARG A 78 10.35 -1.85 11.81
CA ARG A 78 11.28 -2.71 11.06
C ARG A 78 10.59 -3.96 10.51
N LEU A 79 9.71 -4.59 11.29
CA LEU A 79 8.96 -5.76 10.88
C LEU A 79 8.03 -5.43 9.71
N HIS A 80 7.30 -4.31 9.78
CA HIS A 80 6.45 -3.85 8.69
C HIS A 80 7.24 -3.64 7.39
N PHE A 81 8.40 -2.99 7.46
CA PHE A 81 9.26 -2.83 6.30
C PHE A 81 9.75 -4.18 5.74
N HIS A 82 10.11 -5.13 6.61
CA HIS A 82 10.56 -6.45 6.17
C HIS A 82 9.46 -7.24 5.46
N ASP A 83 8.22 -7.18 5.95
CA ASP A 83 7.07 -7.84 5.34
C ASP A 83 6.74 -7.23 3.97
N CYS A 84 6.80 -5.90 3.85
CA CYS A 84 6.59 -5.20 2.58
C CYS A 84 7.71 -5.49 1.56
N PHE A 85 8.97 -5.54 1.98
CA PHE A 85 10.12 -5.81 1.09
C PHE A 85 10.17 -7.26 0.62
N ALA A 86 9.79 -8.23 1.46
CA ALA A 86 9.67 -9.61 1.01
C ALA A 86 8.61 -9.75 -0.09
N GLN A 87 7.59 -8.89 -0.08
CA GLN A 87 6.53 -8.87 -1.07
C GLN A 87 6.83 -8.03 -2.31
N SER A 88 7.86 -7.17 -2.29
CA SER A 88 8.30 -6.39 -3.46
C SER A 88 9.02 -7.23 -4.53
N GLY A 89 9.13 -8.55 -4.34
CA GLY A 89 9.48 -9.51 -5.40
C GLY A 89 10.85 -9.29 -6.05
N GLY A 90 11.74 -8.57 -5.37
CA GLY A 90 13.11 -8.38 -5.85
C GLY A 90 13.83 -9.72 -5.94
N PRO A 91 14.77 -9.88 -6.89
CA PRO A 91 15.57 -11.10 -6.97
C PRO A 91 16.46 -11.24 -5.73
N ASP A 92 16.65 -12.47 -5.24
CA ASP A 92 17.69 -12.77 -4.26
C ASP A 92 19.03 -13.00 -4.97
N TRP A 93 20.13 -12.44 -4.43
CA TRP A 93 21.48 -12.68 -4.93
C TRP A 93 22.45 -13.09 -3.80
N VAL A 94 23.36 -14.01 -4.12
CA VAL A 94 24.44 -14.39 -3.20
C VAL A 94 25.50 -13.30 -3.23
N LEU A 95 25.79 -12.68 -2.08
CA LEU A 95 26.76 -11.61 -1.96
C LEU A 95 28.14 -12.14 -1.52
N PRO A 96 29.18 -12.08 -2.36
CA PRO A 96 30.54 -12.43 -1.95
C PRO A 96 31.05 -11.49 -0.84
N LEU A 97 31.56 -12.05 0.25
CA LEU A 97 32.08 -11.30 1.39
C LEU A 97 33.62 -11.28 1.38
N GLY A 98 34.22 -10.39 2.18
CA GLY A 98 35.68 -10.34 2.37
C GLY A 98 36.38 -9.09 1.83
N ARG A 99 35.63 -8.09 1.35
CA ARG A 99 36.18 -6.78 1.00
C ARG A 99 36.82 -6.13 2.22
N ARG A 100 38.07 -5.67 2.09
CA ARG A 100 38.78 -4.89 3.12
C ARG A 100 38.60 -3.40 2.85
N ASP A 101 38.64 -2.60 3.91
CA ASP A 101 38.56 -1.14 3.79
C ASP A 101 39.92 -0.53 3.45
N SER A 102 39.91 0.42 2.52
CA SER A 102 41.09 1.22 2.18
C SER A 102 41.43 2.16 3.33
N LYS A 103 42.73 2.44 3.53
CA LYS A 103 43.20 3.46 4.48
C LYS A 103 43.34 4.84 3.84
N THR A 104 43.06 4.96 2.54
CA THR A 104 43.22 6.18 1.75
C THR A 104 42.02 6.40 0.84
N ALA A 105 41.71 7.67 0.56
CA ALA A 105 40.72 8.09 -0.42
C ALA A 105 41.44 8.75 -1.62
N SER A 106 40.81 8.72 -2.80
CA SER A 106 41.36 9.33 -4.04
C SER A 106 40.32 10.24 -4.69
N PHE A 107 40.60 11.55 -4.69
CA PHE A 107 39.73 12.53 -5.34
C PHE A 107 39.80 12.46 -6.88
N GLU A 108 41.01 12.29 -7.41
CA GLU A 108 41.24 12.21 -8.86
C GLU A 108 40.56 10.99 -9.48
N SER A 109 40.62 9.84 -8.80
CA SER A 109 39.96 8.62 -9.27
C SER A 109 38.44 8.77 -9.26
N SER A 110 37.87 9.36 -8.20
CA SER A 110 36.43 9.65 -8.15
C SER A 110 35.96 10.56 -9.29
N ASN A 111 36.70 11.62 -9.61
CA ASN A 111 36.35 12.54 -10.69
C ASN A 111 36.43 11.90 -12.08
N ARG A 112 37.22 10.83 -12.22
CA ARG A 112 37.33 10.08 -13.48
C ARG A 112 36.30 8.96 -13.55
N ASP A 113 36.02 8.28 -12.44
CA ASP A 113 35.26 7.02 -12.41
C ASP A 113 33.75 7.22 -12.22
N ILE A 114 33.34 8.38 -11.69
CA ILE A 114 31.92 8.71 -11.51
C ILE A 114 31.44 9.51 -12.73
N PRO A 115 30.49 8.97 -13.52
CA PRO A 115 29.96 9.70 -14.67
C PRO A 115 29.16 10.92 -14.20
N ALA A 116 29.30 12.04 -14.92
CA ALA A 116 28.51 13.24 -14.65
C ALA A 116 27.00 12.97 -14.87
N PRO A 117 26.08 13.75 -14.28
CA PRO A 117 24.63 13.51 -14.40
C PRO A 117 24.03 13.59 -15.82
N LEU A 118 24.80 14.10 -16.79
CA LEU A 118 24.42 14.20 -18.20
C LEU A 118 25.59 13.73 -19.10
N PRO A 119 26.06 12.48 -18.99
CA PRO A 119 27.10 11.97 -19.87
C PRO A 119 26.46 11.57 -21.21
N ASP A 120 27.20 11.69 -22.30
CA ASP A 120 26.82 11.01 -23.54
C ASP A 120 26.85 9.48 -23.31
N LEU A 121 26.01 8.72 -24.03
CA LEU A 121 25.91 7.27 -23.87
C LEU A 121 27.27 6.58 -24.09
N SER A 122 28.07 7.08 -25.03
CA SER A 122 29.42 6.57 -25.30
C SER A 122 30.37 6.77 -24.10
N ALA A 123 30.26 7.91 -23.40
CA ALA A 123 31.06 8.18 -22.20
C ALA A 123 30.63 7.29 -21.02
N LEU A 124 29.35 6.94 -20.96
CA LEU A 124 28.82 6.02 -19.94
C LEU A 124 29.32 4.59 -20.17
N ILE A 125 29.22 4.07 -21.40
CA ILE A 125 29.73 2.75 -21.79
C ILE A 125 31.22 2.63 -21.47
N THR A 126 32.03 3.62 -21.89
CA THR A 126 33.49 3.65 -21.63
C THR A 126 33.80 3.61 -20.12
N THR A 127 32.96 4.24 -19.30
CA THR A 127 33.15 4.25 -17.84
C THR A 127 32.85 2.89 -17.23
N PHE A 128 31.80 2.21 -17.70
CA PHE A 128 31.41 0.88 -17.25
C PHE A 128 32.41 -0.19 -17.70
N GLU A 129 32.89 -0.12 -18.95
CA GLU A 129 33.92 -1.02 -19.47
C GLU A 129 35.21 -0.96 -18.66
N ARG A 130 35.59 0.23 -18.18
CA ARG A 130 36.76 0.39 -17.30
C ARG A 130 36.59 -0.26 -15.93
N GLN A 131 35.36 -0.47 -15.48
CA GLN A 131 35.04 -1.24 -14.28
C GLN A 131 34.80 -2.73 -14.60
N GLY A 132 34.99 -3.15 -15.85
CA GLY A 132 34.78 -4.52 -16.31
C GLY A 132 33.31 -4.91 -16.48
N LEU A 133 32.42 -3.93 -16.63
CA LEU A 133 30.98 -4.11 -16.86
C LEU A 133 30.66 -3.86 -18.34
N ASP A 134 29.77 -4.66 -18.90
CA ASP A 134 29.37 -4.54 -20.31
C ASP A 134 28.12 -3.67 -20.52
N GLU A 135 27.68 -3.51 -21.78
CA GLU A 135 26.45 -2.76 -22.10
C GLU A 135 25.20 -3.40 -21.49
N THR A 136 25.20 -4.73 -21.31
CA THR A 136 24.09 -5.47 -20.69
C THR A 136 23.98 -5.13 -19.21
N ASP A 137 25.10 -5.10 -18.51
CA ASP A 137 25.22 -4.71 -17.10
C ASP A 137 24.80 -3.26 -16.92
N LEU A 138 25.19 -2.37 -17.85
CA LEU A 138 24.75 -0.97 -17.83
C LEU A 138 23.22 -0.87 -17.89
N VAL A 139 22.58 -1.56 -18.84
CA VAL A 139 21.12 -1.55 -18.98
C VAL A 139 20.44 -2.16 -17.76
N ALA A 140 20.92 -3.32 -17.29
CA ALA A 140 20.40 -3.99 -16.11
C ALA A 140 20.48 -3.12 -14.85
N LEU A 141 21.59 -2.42 -14.64
CA LEU A 141 21.79 -1.53 -13.50
C LEU A 141 21.05 -0.19 -13.64
N SER A 142 20.77 0.27 -14.86
CA SER A 142 19.95 1.46 -15.10
C SER A 142 18.45 1.26 -14.83
N GLY A 143 18.00 0.00 -14.83
CA GLY A 143 16.59 -0.37 -14.63
C GLY A 143 16.14 -0.49 -13.17
N THR A 144 17.01 -0.23 -12.19
CA THR A 144 16.63 -0.23 -10.77
C THR A 144 15.84 1.05 -10.46
N GLN A 145 14.51 0.96 -10.44
CA GLN A 145 13.60 2.04 -10.05
C GLN A 145 12.65 1.58 -8.95
#